data_AF-A0A945U6Q4-F1
#
_entry.id   AF-A0A945U6Q4-F1
#
_cell.length_a   1.000
_cell.length_b   1.000
_cell.length_c   1.000
_cell.angle_alpha   90.00
_cell.angle_beta   90.00
_cell.angle_gamma   90.00
#
_symmetry.space_group_name_H-M   'P 1'
#
loop_
_entity.id
_entity.type
_entity.pdbx_description
1 polymer ?
#
loop_
_entity_poly.entity_id
_entity_poly.type
_entity_poly.pdbx_seq_one_letter_code
_entity_poly.pdbx_strand_id
1 'polypeptide(L)' 'MKVGDKVKFDFAGKKKEGTVDKVFSKTIYLKVDFDKDKQKTVKRKISELDGGKSKKK' A
#
# COMPACT_ATOMS: atom_id res chain seq x y z
N MET A 1 4.71 7.47 6.30
CA MET A 1 4.97 6.01 6.32
C MET A 1 6.47 5.78 6.19
N LYS A 2 7.06 4.83 6.92
CA LYS A 2 8.49 4.45 6.85
C LYS A 2 8.66 3.08 6.19
N VAL A 3 9.84 2.78 5.67
CA VAL A 3 10.19 1.44 5.18
C VAL A 3 10.20 0.45 6.34
N GLY A 4 9.59 -0.73 6.16
CA GLY A 4 9.39 -1.74 7.19
C GLY A 4 8.05 -1.65 7.93
N ASP A 5 7.29 -0.57 7.72
CA ASP A 5 5.98 -0.40 8.32
C ASP A 5 4.93 -1.31 7.65
N LYS A 6 4.07 -1.93 8.46
CA LYS A 6 2.97 -2.76 7.94
C LYS A 6 1.73 -1.91 7.78
N VAL A 7 1.21 -1.83 6.56
CA VAL A 7 -0.02 -1.10 6.25
C VAL A 7 -1.08 -2.04 5.68
N LYS A 8 -2.31 -1.83 6.15
CA LYS A 8 -3.50 -2.46 5.58
C LYS A 8 -4.09 -1.54 4.54
N PHE A 9 -4.30 -2.06 3.34
CA PHE A 9 -4.90 -1.31 2.24
C PHE A 9 -5.88 -2.18 1.47
N ASP A 10 -6.84 -1.54 0.81
CA ASP A 10 -7.75 -2.25 -0.06
C ASP A 10 -7.09 -2.50 -1.42
N PHE A 11 -7.05 -3.75 -1.84
CA PHE A 11 -6.48 -4.17 -3.10
C PHE A 11 -7.41 -5.16 -3.80
N ALA A 12 -7.93 -4.75 -4.95
CA ALA A 12 -8.89 -5.53 -5.74
C ALA A 12 -10.16 -5.92 -4.93
N GLY A 13 -10.68 -5.01 -4.11
CA GLY A 13 -11.88 -5.23 -3.29
C GLY A 13 -11.65 -6.12 -2.07
N LYS A 14 -10.40 -6.43 -1.75
CA LYS A 14 -10.00 -7.18 -0.56
C LYS A 14 -9.02 -6.37 0.26
N LYS A 15 -9.22 -6.33 1.57
CA LYS A 15 -8.23 -5.80 2.50
C LYS A 15 -7.02 -6.73 2.52
N LYS A 16 -5.86 -6.17 2.22
CA LYS A 16 -4.58 -6.84 2.27
C LYS A 16 -3.64 -6.11 3.21
N GLU A 17 -2.79 -6.87 3.87
CA GLU A 17 -1.67 -6.34 4.65
C GLU A 17 -0.43 -6.42 3.78
N GLY A 18 0.29 -5.30 3.67
CA GLY A 18 1.57 -5.23 2.99
C GLY A 18 2.57 -4.44 3.81
N THR A 19 3.84 -4.77 3.65
CA THR A 19 4.95 -4.08 4.29
C THR A 19 5.52 -3.06 3.32
N VAL A 20 5.79 -1.85 3.79
CA VAL A 20 6.42 -0.80 3.00
C VAL A 20 7.85 -1.22 2.67
N ASP A 21 8.12 -1.46 1.40
CA ASP A 21 9.45 -1.85 0.89
C ASP A 21 10.26 -0.60 0.52
N LYS A 22 9.64 0.36 -0.17
CA LYS A 22 10.28 1.65 -0.51
C LYS A 22 9.29 2.79 -0.39
N VAL A 23 9.75 3.91 0.14
CA VAL A 23 9.00 5.16 0.20
C VAL A 23 9.72 6.18 -0.67
N PHE A 24 9.01 6.72 -1.65
CA PHE A 24 9.43 7.89 -2.41
C PHE A 24 8.50 9.05 -2.07
N SER A 25 8.92 10.28 -2.38
CA SER A 25 8.18 11.49 -2.04
C SER A 25 6.73 11.54 -2.56
N LYS A 26 6.41 10.82 -3.64
CA LYS A 26 5.05 10.75 -4.22
C LYS A 26 4.45 9.34 -4.30
N THR A 27 5.27 8.31 -4.16
CA THR A 27 4.86 6.91 -4.37
C THR A 27 5.46 6.01 -3.32
N ILE A 28 4.70 5.02 -2.89
CA ILE A 28 5.11 3.99 -1.97
C ILE A 28 5.04 2.64 -2.70
N TYR A 29 6.05 1.81 -2.46
CA TYR A 29 6.10 0.42 -2.88
C TYR A 29 5.84 -0.46 -1.67
N LEU A 30 4.85 -1.31 -1.79
CA LEU A 30 4.37 -2.20 -0.75
C LEU A 30 4.66 -3.63 -1.17
N LYS A 31 5.47 -4.36 -0.40
CA LYS A 31 5.57 -5.80 -0.52
C LYS A 31 4.36 -6.43 0.15
N VAL A 32 3.57 -7.15 -0.62
CA VAL A 32 2.43 -7.92 -0.12
C VAL A 32 2.75 -9.39 -0.32
N ASP A 33 2.59 -10.17 0.74
CA ASP A 33 2.59 -11.61 0.61
C ASP A 33 1.17 -12.04 0.21
N PHE A 34 0.97 -12.35 -1.07
CA PHE A 34 -0.25 -13.00 -1.49
C PHE A 34 -0.06 -14.51 -1.36
N ASP A 35 -1.10 -15.18 -0.86
CA ASP A 35 -1.13 -16.63 -0.70
C ASP A 35 -0.71 -17.40 -1.96
N LYS A 36 -1.05 -16.87 -3.14
CA LYS A 36 -0.67 -17.40 -4.46
C LYS A 36 0.52 -16.71 -5.12
N ASP A 37 0.96 -15.56 -4.62
CA ASP A 37 2.06 -14.75 -5.18
C ASP A 37 2.86 -14.14 -4.02
N LYS A 38 3.77 -14.94 -3.46
CA LYS A 38 4.66 -14.47 -2.40
C LYS A 38 5.54 -13.32 -2.91
N GLN A 39 5.66 -12.26 -2.10
CA GLN A 39 6.46 -11.06 -2.38
C GLN A 39 6.04 -10.16 -3.56
N LYS A 40 4.76 -10.11 -3.92
CA LYS A 40 4.30 -9.17 -4.95
C LYS A 40 4.48 -7.73 -4.47
N THR A 41 5.11 -6.89 -5.29
CA THR A 41 5.28 -5.47 -4.99
C THR A 41 4.17 -4.64 -5.63
N VAL A 42 3.38 -3.96 -4.81
CA VAL A 42 2.32 -3.05 -5.24
C VAL A 42 2.84 -1.62 -5.15
N LYS A 43 2.85 -0.92 -6.29
CA LYS A 43 3.16 0.52 -6.35
C LYS A 43 1.86 1.31 -6.14
N ARG A 44 1.85 2.22 -5.17
CA ARG A 44 0.74 3.15 -4.93
C ARG A 44 1.25 4.57 -4.78
N LYS A 45 0.43 5.55 -5.15
CA LYS A 45 0.72 6.95 -4.82
C LYS A 45 0.42 7.19 -3.34
N ILE A 46 1.23 8.03 -2.70
CA ILE A 46 0.97 8.48 -1.32
C ILE A 46 -0.41 9.15 -1.26
N SER A 47 -0.77 9.95 -2.25
CA SER A 47 -2.08 10.60 -2.32
C SER A 47 -3.26 9.62 -2.40
N GLU A 48 -3.07 8.37 -2.85
CA GLU A 48 -4.15 7.36 -2.86
C GLU A 48 -4.22 6.58 -1.53
N LEU A 49 -3.08 6.40 -0.86
CA LEU A 49 -2.98 5.72 0.45
C LEU A 49 -3.41 6.64 1.60
N ASP A 50 -3.02 7.92 1.54
CA ASP A 50 -3.37 8.97 2.50
C ASP A 50 -4.76 9.56 2.19
N GLY A 51 -5.17 9.51 0.92
CA GLY A 51 -6.39 10.13 0.38
C GLY A 51 -7.70 9.36 0.56
N GLY A 52 -7.77 8.37 1.44
CA GLY A 52 -9.04 7.81 1.91
C GLY A 52 -9.89 8.79 2.72
N LYS A 53 -9.34 9.96 3.12
CA LYS A 53 -10.06 11.06 3.78
C LYS A 53 -10.27 12.29 2.91
N SER A 54 -10.24 12.16 1.58
CA SER A 54 -10.51 13.30 0.69
C SER A 54 -11.40 12.95 -0.50
N LYS A 55 -12.60 12.42 -0.23
CA LYS A 55 -13.81 12.84 -0.95
C LYS A 55 -14.96 12.98 0.06
N LYS A 56 -15.06 14.18 0.63
CA LYS A 56 -16.26 14.70 1.26
C LYS A 56 -17.00 15.51 0.19
N LYS A 57 -18.16 15.04 -0.26
CA LYS A 57 -19.40 15.84 -0.37
C LYS A 57 -20.56 14.90 -0.66
#